data_AF-A0A969FRP3-F1
#
_entry.id   AF-A0A969FRP3-F1
#
_cell.length_a   1.000
_cell.length_b   1.000
_cell.length_c   1.000
_cell.angle_alpha   90.00
_cell.angle_beta   90.00
_cell.angle_gamma   90.00
#
_symmetry.space_group_name_H-M   'P 1'
#
loop_
_entity.id
_entity.type
_entity.pdbx_description
1 polymer ?
#
loop_
_entity_poly.entity_id
_entity_poly.type
_entity_poly.pdbx_seq_one_letter_code
_entity_poly.pdbx_strand_id
1 'polypeptide(L)'
;MTTRYLVLFDADKIKDYVFATGRLKEIRGASEQVRQLTDPEPIKTLFCRCLGRPLDVWQEGVPEGLIYAGGGAGALLVANQDDAQTFCTELERTYRRTTRSATLSAICVPVEAGPEQEAEALALAARRLAHRKASRCTAEHIPGGGAFAFAIRTGAIRQVTGLSPAEGDPENPNNSRPPVRTSEGKTNPPATRTRSGNSFWST
;
A
#
# COMPACT_ATOMS: atom_id res chain seq x y z
N MET A 1 -20.83 22.40 27.58
CA MET A 1 -20.82 21.06 26.93
C MET A 1 -19.55 20.95 26.11
N THR A 2 -18.90 19.79 26.08
CA THR A 2 -17.65 19.60 25.32
C THR A 2 -17.99 19.08 23.93
N THR A 3 -18.11 19.98 22.95
CA THR A 3 -18.27 19.63 21.54
C THR A 3 -17.06 18.80 21.09
N ARG A 4 -17.32 17.71 20.38
CA ARG A 4 -16.30 16.90 19.72
C ARG A 4 -16.48 16.97 18.21
N TYR A 5 -15.58 16.36 17.46
CA TYR A 5 -15.61 16.30 16.02
C TYR A 5 -15.46 14.84 15.57
N LEU A 6 -16.49 14.33 14.90
CA LEU A 6 -16.44 13.03 14.24
C LEU A 6 -15.77 13.21 12.88
N VAL A 7 -14.62 12.58 12.71
CA VAL A 7 -14.02 12.37 11.39
C VAL A 7 -14.52 11.05 10.82
N LEU A 8 -15.09 11.08 9.62
CA LEU A 8 -15.30 9.89 8.81
C LEU A 8 -14.38 9.93 7.58
N PHE A 9 -13.86 8.76 7.20
CA PHE A 9 -13.11 8.60 5.96
C PHE A 9 -13.45 7.29 5.24
N ASP A 10 -13.32 7.32 3.91
CA ASP A 10 -13.62 6.17 3.04
C ASP A 10 -12.83 6.30 1.72
N ALA A 11 -12.19 5.21 1.29
CA ALA A 11 -11.47 5.09 0.05
C ALA A 11 -12.40 5.23 -1.16
N ASP A 12 -12.07 6.14 -2.07
CA ASP A 12 -12.83 6.36 -3.29
C ASP A 12 -12.55 5.21 -4.28
N LYS A 13 -13.60 4.52 -4.72
CA LYS A 13 -13.54 3.49 -5.78
C LYS A 13 -12.46 2.42 -5.55
N ILE A 14 -12.34 1.95 -4.30
CA ILE A 14 -11.34 0.95 -3.87
C ILE A 14 -11.27 -0.29 -4.77
N LYS A 15 -12.41 -0.77 -5.30
CA LYS A 15 -12.44 -1.91 -6.23
C LYS A 15 -11.73 -1.60 -7.53
N ASP A 16 -12.01 -0.45 -8.13
CA ASP A 16 -11.39 0.01 -9.39
C ASP A 16 -9.87 0.17 -9.24
N TYR A 17 -9.40 0.54 -8.04
CA TYR A 17 -7.97 0.60 -7.72
C TYR A 17 -7.34 -0.79 -7.52
N VAL A 18 -7.90 -1.61 -6.62
CA VAL A 18 -7.35 -2.93 -6.26
C VAL A 18 -7.39 -3.91 -7.43
N PHE A 19 -8.41 -3.80 -8.28
CA PHE A 19 -8.60 -4.63 -9.48
C PHE A 19 -8.27 -3.87 -10.78
N ALA A 20 -7.48 -2.80 -10.71
CA ALA A 20 -7.00 -2.06 -11.89
C ALA A 20 -6.21 -2.93 -12.90
N THR A 21 -5.71 -4.08 -12.45
CA THR A 21 -5.05 -5.08 -13.30
C THR A 21 -5.54 -6.49 -12.96
N GLY A 22 -5.48 -7.42 -13.91
CA GLY A 22 -5.83 -8.83 -13.71
C GLY A 22 -4.72 -9.68 -13.07
N ARG A 23 -3.62 -9.08 -12.59
CA ARG A 23 -2.44 -9.81 -12.12
C ARG A 23 -2.48 -9.98 -10.61
N LEU A 24 -2.65 -11.21 -10.13
CA LEU A 24 -2.85 -11.52 -8.71
C LEU A 24 -1.77 -10.93 -7.76
N LYS A 25 -0.50 -10.85 -8.19
CA LYS A 25 0.56 -10.21 -7.40
C LYS A 25 0.35 -8.70 -7.22
N GLU A 26 -0.11 -8.03 -8.26
CA GLU A 26 -0.39 -6.59 -8.26
C GLU A 26 -1.67 -6.30 -7.45
N ILE A 27 -2.73 -7.10 -7.63
CA ILE A 27 -3.97 -7.04 -6.82
C ILE A 27 -3.67 -7.17 -5.32
N ARG A 28 -2.85 -8.17 -4.93
CA ARG A 28 -2.42 -8.35 -3.53
C ARG A 28 -1.62 -7.14 -3.02
N GLY A 29 -0.72 -6.60 -3.83
CA GLY A 29 0.06 -5.39 -3.48
C GLY A 29 -0.81 -4.14 -3.32
N ALA A 30 -1.82 -3.94 -4.18
CA ALA A 30 -2.76 -2.82 -4.07
C ALA A 30 -3.69 -2.96 -2.85
N SER A 31 -4.15 -4.17 -2.53
CA SER A 31 -4.91 -4.44 -1.31
C SER A 31 -4.10 -4.14 -0.04
N GLU A 32 -2.85 -4.61 0.02
CA GLU A 32 -1.94 -4.34 1.14
C GLU A 32 -1.60 -2.85 1.28
N GLN A 33 -1.56 -2.09 0.18
CA GLN A 33 -1.43 -0.63 0.24
C GLN A 33 -2.59 0.06 0.94
N VAL A 34 -3.83 -0.33 0.63
CA VAL A 34 -5.00 0.21 1.35
C VAL A 34 -4.86 -0.14 2.84
N ARG A 35 -4.55 -1.40 3.14
CA ARG A 35 -4.39 -1.89 4.51
C ARG A 35 -3.33 -1.10 5.30
N GLN A 36 -2.16 -0.87 4.73
CA GLN A 36 -1.09 -0.05 5.32
C GLN A 36 -1.38 1.46 5.41
N LEU A 37 -2.52 1.92 4.89
CA LEU A 37 -2.98 3.31 4.97
C LEU A 37 -4.26 3.49 5.82
N THR A 38 -5.08 2.46 5.98
CA THR A 38 -6.40 2.55 6.63
C THR A 38 -6.62 1.55 7.77
N ASP A 39 -5.67 0.68 8.11
CA ASP A 39 -5.76 -0.10 9.34
C ASP A 39 -5.55 0.80 10.59
N PRO A 40 -5.97 0.35 11.80
CA PRO A 40 -5.88 1.15 13.02
C PRO A 40 -4.49 1.72 13.31
N GLU A 41 -3.42 0.92 13.21
CA GLU A 41 -2.07 1.36 13.56
C GLU A 41 -1.50 2.43 12.60
N PRO A 42 -1.62 2.30 11.26
CA PRO A 42 -1.35 3.41 10.34
C PRO A 42 -2.13 4.69 10.65
N ILE A 43 -3.42 4.58 11.00
CA ILE A 43 -4.28 5.74 11.29
C ILE A 43 -3.84 6.44 12.58
N LYS A 44 -3.60 5.70 13.67
CA LYS A 44 -3.02 6.22 14.92
C LYS A 44 -1.67 6.90 14.66
N THR A 45 -0.79 6.24 13.92
CA THR A 45 0.55 6.76 13.59
C THR A 45 0.46 8.06 12.80
N LEU A 46 -0.43 8.15 11.81
CA LEU A 46 -0.65 9.37 11.04
C LEU A 46 -1.20 10.49 11.93
N PHE A 47 -2.23 10.21 12.74
CA PHE A 47 -2.87 11.18 13.64
C PHE A 47 -1.87 11.80 14.61
N CYS A 48 -1.11 10.96 15.31
CA CYS A 48 -0.08 11.40 16.25
C CYS A 48 0.98 12.24 15.53
N ARG A 49 1.46 11.79 14.36
CA ARG A 49 2.46 12.52 13.56
C ARG A 49 1.97 13.88 13.05
N CYS A 50 0.74 13.99 12.53
CA CYS A 50 0.28 15.26 11.97
C CYS A 50 -0.09 16.31 13.02
N LEU A 51 -0.38 15.87 14.26
CA LEU A 51 -0.70 16.76 15.38
C LEU A 51 0.47 16.97 16.36
N GLY A 52 1.65 16.37 16.10
CA GLY A 52 2.81 16.47 16.98
C GLY A 52 2.62 15.79 18.35
N ARG A 53 1.70 14.82 18.45
CA ARG A 53 1.36 14.12 19.69
C ARG A 53 2.13 12.79 19.78
N PRO A 54 2.53 12.32 20.97
CA PRO A 54 3.17 11.02 21.11
C PRO A 54 2.15 9.86 21.00
N LEU A 55 2.62 8.68 20.60
CA LEU A 55 1.77 7.56 20.15
C LEU A 55 1.06 6.83 21.31
N ASP A 56 1.58 6.97 22.52
CA ASP A 56 1.09 6.41 23.80
C ASP A 56 -0.12 7.15 24.40
N VAL A 57 -0.47 8.33 23.87
CA VAL A 57 -1.68 9.10 24.24
C VAL A 57 -2.97 8.39 23.83
N TRP A 58 -2.87 7.45 22.90
CA TRP A 58 -3.98 6.68 22.35
C TRP A 58 -4.41 5.52 23.27
N GLN A 59 -5.05 5.87 24.38
CA GLN A 59 -5.55 4.93 25.39
C GLN A 59 -7.04 4.61 25.18
N GLU A 60 -7.46 3.39 25.53
CA GLU A 60 -8.87 3.02 25.55
C GLU A 60 -9.64 3.85 26.60
N GLY A 61 -10.86 4.26 26.28
CA GLY A 61 -11.71 5.07 27.17
C GLY A 61 -11.44 6.59 27.13
N VAL A 62 -10.48 7.07 26.33
CA VAL A 62 -10.25 8.51 26.11
C VAL A 62 -11.36 9.07 25.19
N PRO A 63 -11.89 10.28 25.45
CA PRO A 63 -12.92 10.91 24.61
C PRO A 63 -12.47 11.34 23.20
N GLU A 64 -11.19 11.18 22.88
CA GLU A 64 -10.62 11.22 21.54
C GLU A 64 -10.12 9.80 21.22
N GLY A 65 -10.43 9.27 20.03
CA GLY A 65 -10.08 7.89 19.71
C GLY A 65 -10.73 7.34 18.45
N LEU A 66 -10.26 6.16 18.03
CA LEU A 66 -10.74 5.45 16.84
C LEU A 66 -11.96 4.62 17.23
N ILE A 67 -13.07 4.86 16.54
CA ILE A 67 -14.27 4.02 16.66
C ILE A 67 -14.04 2.74 15.85
N TYR A 68 -13.58 2.87 14.61
CA TYR A 68 -13.12 1.75 13.78
C TYR A 68 -12.20 2.25 12.65
N ALA A 69 -11.34 1.38 12.13
CA ALA A 69 -10.74 1.54 10.80
C ALA A 69 -10.41 0.18 10.19
N GLY A 70 -10.57 0.06 8.88
CA GLY A 70 -10.25 -1.13 8.11
C GLY A 70 -10.96 -1.16 6.76
N GLY A 71 -10.47 -1.97 5.82
CA GLY A 71 -11.12 -2.17 4.52
C GLY A 71 -11.23 -0.92 3.63
N GLY A 72 -10.45 0.12 3.91
CA GLY A 72 -10.48 1.40 3.22
C GLY A 72 -11.29 2.51 3.91
N ALA A 73 -12.01 2.23 5.00
CA ALA A 73 -12.86 3.19 5.68
C ALA A 73 -12.61 3.24 7.20
N GLY A 74 -13.10 4.28 7.87
CA GLY A 74 -12.96 4.43 9.32
C GLY A 74 -13.62 5.67 9.89
N ALA A 75 -13.64 5.71 11.22
CA ALA A 75 -14.22 6.79 12.02
C ALA A 75 -13.40 7.04 13.30
N LEU A 76 -13.17 8.31 13.63
CA LEU A 76 -12.53 8.72 14.89
C LEU A 76 -13.18 9.98 15.47
N LEU A 77 -13.07 10.14 16.79
CA LEU A 77 -13.45 11.34 17.53
C LEU A 77 -12.21 12.17 17.89
N VAL A 78 -12.33 13.48 17.75
CA VAL A 78 -11.30 14.48 18.05
C VAL A 78 -11.95 15.63 18.83
N ALA A 79 -11.29 16.21 19.82
CA ALA A 79 -11.88 17.30 20.61
C ALA A 79 -11.76 18.67 19.91
N ASN A 80 -10.73 18.87 19.09
CA ASN A 80 -10.48 20.12 18.38
C ASN A 80 -10.87 20.02 16.88
N GLN A 81 -11.55 21.06 16.37
CA GLN A 81 -11.92 21.19 14.97
C GLN A 81 -10.70 21.26 14.04
N ASP A 82 -9.68 22.03 14.42
CA ASP A 82 -8.52 22.31 13.59
C ASP A 82 -7.65 21.04 13.47
N ASP A 83 -7.55 20.26 14.55
CA ASP A 83 -6.93 18.94 14.56
C ASP A 83 -7.69 17.96 13.65
N ALA A 84 -9.03 17.95 13.71
CA ALA A 84 -9.87 17.12 12.85
C ALA A 84 -9.71 17.49 11.36
N GLN A 85 -9.66 18.80 11.04
CA GLN A 85 -9.44 19.29 9.67
C GLN A 85 -8.01 19.01 9.17
N THR A 86 -7.00 19.18 10.03
CA THR A 86 -5.60 18.86 9.75
C THR A 86 -5.44 17.38 9.46
N PHE A 87 -6.01 16.51 10.30
CA PHE A 87 -6.00 15.07 10.10
C PHE A 87 -6.72 14.66 8.80
N CYS A 88 -7.93 15.20 8.52
CA CYS A 88 -8.61 14.95 7.25
C CYS A 88 -7.70 15.28 6.05
N THR A 89 -7.08 16.45 6.09
CA THR A 89 -6.22 16.95 5.01
C THR A 89 -4.97 16.08 4.82
N GLU A 90 -4.29 15.72 5.90
CA GLU A 90 -3.09 14.88 5.82
C GLU A 90 -3.38 13.41 5.51
N LEU A 91 -4.57 12.89 5.87
CA LEU A 91 -5.01 11.56 5.45
C LEU A 91 -5.25 11.50 3.94
N GLU A 92 -6.03 12.43 3.38
CA GLU A 92 -6.26 12.48 1.92
C GLU A 92 -4.95 12.68 1.14
N ARG A 93 -4.07 13.57 1.61
CA ARG A 93 -2.74 13.80 1.03
C ARG A 93 -1.85 12.56 1.11
N THR A 94 -1.79 11.92 2.27
CA THR A 94 -0.96 10.72 2.48
C THR A 94 -1.44 9.57 1.63
N TYR A 95 -2.76 9.36 1.53
CA TYR A 95 -3.34 8.32 0.68
C TYR A 95 -2.97 8.55 -0.79
N ARG A 96 -3.34 9.71 -1.36
CA ARG A 96 -3.06 10.04 -2.77
C ARG A 96 -1.57 10.03 -3.12
N ARG A 97 -0.70 10.53 -2.23
CA ARG A 97 0.77 10.52 -2.40
C ARG A 97 1.37 9.10 -2.41
N THR A 98 0.67 8.13 -1.84
CA THR A 98 1.14 6.76 -1.66
C THR A 98 0.61 5.86 -2.77
N THR A 99 -0.71 5.84 -2.99
CA THR A 99 -1.38 5.04 -4.03
C THR A 99 -1.19 5.58 -5.46
N ARG A 100 -0.86 6.88 -5.59
CA ARG A 100 -0.72 7.69 -6.83
C ARG A 100 -2.03 7.91 -7.61
N SER A 101 -2.79 6.86 -7.87
CA SER A 101 -4.04 6.91 -8.65
C SER A 101 -5.30 6.99 -7.78
N ALA A 102 -5.35 6.25 -6.67
CA ALA A 102 -6.53 6.21 -5.82
C ALA A 102 -6.63 7.42 -4.88
N THR A 103 -7.86 7.83 -4.60
CA THR A 103 -8.16 8.86 -3.61
C THR A 103 -8.90 8.27 -2.40
N LEU A 104 -8.89 9.01 -1.31
CA LEU A 104 -9.69 8.77 -0.12
C LEU A 104 -10.38 10.09 0.18
N SER A 105 -11.65 10.01 0.55
CA SER A 105 -12.44 11.15 0.99
C SER A 105 -12.52 11.14 2.51
N ALA A 106 -12.20 12.27 3.15
CA ALA A 106 -12.34 12.47 4.58
C ALA A 106 -13.19 13.73 4.86
N ILE A 107 -13.95 13.70 5.95
CA ILE A 107 -14.76 14.83 6.41
C ILE A 107 -14.76 14.88 7.94
N CYS A 108 -15.01 16.06 8.50
CA CYS A 108 -15.30 16.24 9.92
C CYS A 108 -16.68 16.90 10.10
N VAL A 109 -17.40 16.50 11.15
CA VAL A 109 -18.63 17.18 11.62
C VAL A 109 -18.55 17.39 13.13
N PRO A 110 -19.12 18.48 13.68
CA PRO A 110 -19.28 18.60 15.13
C PRO A 110 -20.25 17.53 15.65
N VAL A 111 -20.05 17.13 16.90
CA VAL A 111 -20.83 16.16 17.66
C VAL A 111 -21.11 16.76 19.03
N GLU A 112 -22.39 16.86 19.37
CA GLU A 112 -22.84 17.17 20.73
C GLU A 112 -22.99 15.87 21.53
N ALA A 113 -22.87 15.96 22.85
CA ALA A 113 -22.93 14.77 23.71
C ALA A 113 -24.37 14.29 23.88
N GLY A 114 -24.66 13.09 23.36
CA GLY A 114 -25.96 12.43 23.49
C GLY A 114 -26.17 11.41 22.35
N PRO A 115 -26.84 10.27 22.61
CA PRO A 115 -26.93 9.18 21.64
C PRO A 115 -27.70 9.55 20.37
N GLU A 116 -28.69 10.44 20.47
CA GLU A 116 -29.45 10.94 19.32
C GLU A 116 -28.61 11.90 18.47
N GLN A 117 -27.87 12.81 19.11
CA GLN A 117 -26.97 13.77 18.48
C GLN A 117 -25.77 13.08 17.81
N GLU A 118 -25.23 12.03 18.44
CA GLU A 118 -24.18 11.17 17.88
C GLU A 118 -24.67 10.41 16.64
N ALA A 119 -25.90 9.87 16.67
CA ALA A 119 -26.52 9.20 15.52
C ALA A 119 -26.83 10.18 14.38
N GLU A 120 -27.34 11.38 14.67
CA GLU A 120 -27.58 12.42 13.67
C GLU A 120 -26.27 12.90 13.05
N ALA A 121 -25.23 13.14 13.86
CA ALA A 121 -23.92 13.55 13.37
C ALA A 121 -23.29 12.47 12.47
N LEU A 122 -23.41 11.18 12.83
CA LEU A 122 -22.98 10.06 12.00
C LEU A 122 -23.72 10.01 10.66
N ALA A 123 -25.05 10.19 10.66
CA ALA A 123 -25.86 10.23 9.44
C ALA A 123 -25.54 11.44 8.55
N LEU A 124 -25.37 12.62 9.15
CA LEU A 124 -24.95 13.84 8.46
C LEU A 124 -23.56 13.68 7.83
N ALA A 125 -22.63 13.08 8.57
CA ALA A 125 -21.29 12.78 8.09
C ALA A 125 -21.37 11.78 6.92
N ALA A 126 -22.02 10.63 7.07
CA ALA A 126 -22.16 9.64 6.00
C ALA A 126 -22.74 10.26 4.71
N ARG A 127 -23.78 11.12 4.83
CA ARG A 127 -24.36 11.86 3.69
C ARG A 127 -23.36 12.83 3.04
N ARG A 128 -22.64 13.62 3.84
CA ARG A 128 -21.61 14.56 3.34
C ARG A 128 -20.45 13.82 2.67
N LEU A 129 -20.03 12.69 3.23
CA LEU A 129 -18.98 11.84 2.69
C LEU A 129 -19.41 11.27 1.34
N ALA A 130 -20.58 10.64 1.26
CA ALA A 130 -21.13 10.11 0.01
C ALA A 130 -21.21 11.19 -1.10
N HIS A 131 -21.63 12.41 -0.77
CA HIS A 131 -21.64 13.54 -1.69
C HIS A 131 -20.22 13.95 -2.15
N ARG A 132 -19.23 13.95 -1.24
CA ARG A 132 -17.81 14.20 -1.55
C ARG A 132 -17.23 13.12 -2.47
N LYS A 133 -17.58 11.84 -2.25
CA LYS A 133 -17.19 10.72 -3.13
C LYS A 133 -17.81 10.86 -4.53
N ALA A 134 -19.09 11.25 -4.62
CA ALA A 134 -19.80 11.41 -5.89
C ALA A 134 -19.30 12.60 -6.72
N SER A 135 -18.83 13.66 -6.08
CA SER A 135 -18.29 14.87 -6.75
C SER A 135 -16.82 14.78 -7.15
N ARG A 136 -16.10 13.71 -6.76
CA ARG A 136 -14.74 13.42 -7.23
C ARG A 136 -14.77 12.57 -8.50
N CYS A 137 -14.35 13.17 -9.62
CA CYS A 137 -14.07 12.43 -10.84
C CYS A 137 -12.99 11.36 -10.62
N THR A 138 -13.06 10.32 -11.46
CA THR A 138 -12.31 9.06 -11.41
C THR A 138 -10.84 9.14 -11.02
N ALA A 139 -10.41 8.16 -10.22
CA ALA A 139 -9.01 7.74 -10.13
C ALA A 139 -8.42 7.53 -11.53
N GLU A 140 -7.30 8.17 -11.84
CA GLU A 140 -6.63 8.04 -13.14
C GLU A 140 -5.99 6.65 -13.28
N HIS A 141 -6.18 6.00 -14.43
CA HIS A 141 -5.55 4.72 -14.72
C HIS A 141 -4.05 4.92 -14.95
N ILE A 142 -3.24 4.71 -13.90
CA ILE A 142 -1.78 4.70 -14.00
C ILE A 142 -1.32 3.25 -14.27
N PRO A 143 -0.87 2.91 -15.49
CA PRO A 143 -0.36 1.57 -15.76
C PRO A 143 0.94 1.31 -14.98
N GLY A 144 0.93 0.31 -14.10
CA GLY A 144 2.10 -0.25 -13.41
C GLY A 144 2.79 0.61 -12.33
N GLY A 145 2.80 1.94 -12.44
CA GLY A 145 3.70 2.80 -11.65
C GLY A 145 3.46 2.82 -10.13
N GLY A 146 2.21 2.75 -9.67
CA GLY A 146 1.85 2.92 -8.25
C GLY A 146 2.42 1.83 -7.33
N ALA A 147 2.31 0.56 -7.74
CA ALA A 147 2.75 -0.58 -6.92
C ALA A 147 4.27 -0.61 -6.71
N PHE A 148 5.05 -0.32 -7.77
CA PHE A 148 6.51 -0.27 -7.68
C PHE A 148 7.01 0.92 -6.85
N ALA A 149 6.43 2.11 -7.04
CA ALA A 149 6.78 3.29 -6.26
C ALA A 149 6.51 3.12 -4.75
N PHE A 150 5.45 2.38 -4.40
CA PHE A 150 5.17 2.01 -3.02
C PHE A 150 6.20 1.04 -2.46
N ALA A 151 6.44 -0.08 -3.14
CA ALA A 151 7.33 -1.14 -2.66
C ALA A 151 8.78 -0.65 -2.45
N ILE A 152 9.24 0.29 -3.27
CA ILE A 152 10.53 0.99 -3.09
C ILE A 152 10.52 1.84 -1.80
N ARG A 153 9.43 2.61 -1.56
CA ARG A 153 9.34 3.50 -0.38
C ARG A 153 9.20 2.75 0.94
N THR A 154 8.48 1.63 0.97
CA THR A 154 8.22 0.87 2.21
C THR A 154 9.26 -0.21 2.51
N GLY A 155 10.29 -0.37 1.65
CA GLY A 155 11.27 -1.46 1.79
C GLY A 155 10.67 -2.86 1.57
N ALA A 156 9.44 -2.95 1.06
CA ALA A 156 8.72 -4.22 0.89
C ALA A 156 9.29 -5.10 -0.24
N ILE A 157 10.24 -4.58 -1.04
CA ILE A 157 11.07 -5.39 -1.95
C ILE A 157 12.11 -6.16 -1.14
N ARG A 158 11.69 -7.24 -0.46
CA ARG A 158 12.61 -8.35 -0.22
C ARG A 158 12.94 -8.99 -1.57
N GLN A 159 14.21 -9.27 -1.82
CA GLN A 159 14.68 -9.91 -3.05
C GLN A 159 14.14 -11.34 -3.16
N VAL A 160 12.96 -11.51 -3.74
CA VAL A 160 12.45 -12.82 -4.21
C VAL A 160 12.95 -13.06 -5.64
N THR A 161 14.27 -13.01 -5.77
CA THR A 161 15.04 -13.46 -6.93
C THR A 161 16.23 -14.20 -6.37
N GLY A 162 16.44 -15.46 -6.78
CA GLY A 162 17.63 -16.26 -6.46
C GLY A 162 18.89 -15.77 -7.18
N LEU A 163 19.04 -14.45 -7.26
CA LEU A 163 20.14 -13.70 -7.82
C LEU A 163 20.49 -12.68 -6.75
N SER A 164 21.35 -13.08 -5.82
CA SER A 164 22.00 -12.12 -4.93
C SER A 164 22.74 -11.11 -5.80
N PRO A 165 22.74 -9.80 -5.46
CA PRO A 165 23.86 -8.97 -5.88
C PRO A 165 25.13 -9.66 -5.36
N ALA A 166 26.18 -9.71 -6.17
CA ALA A 166 27.46 -10.20 -5.70
C ALA A 166 27.99 -9.20 -4.67
N GLU A 167 27.78 -9.50 -3.39
CA GLU A 167 28.45 -8.81 -2.30
C GLU A 167 29.95 -9.09 -2.45
N GLY A 168 30.71 -8.04 -2.76
CA GLY A 168 32.16 -8.11 -2.72
C GLY A 168 32.60 -8.07 -1.28
N ASP A 169 32.86 -9.24 -0.68
CA ASP A 169 33.53 -9.35 0.61
C ASP A 169 34.87 -8.60 0.57
N PRO A 170 35.09 -7.59 1.44
CA PRO A 170 36.37 -6.90 1.52
C PRO A 170 37.46 -7.71 2.27
N GLU A 171 37.12 -8.88 2.83
CA GLU A 171 38.03 -9.70 3.65
C GLU A 171 38.14 -11.17 3.17
N ASN A 172 38.74 -11.37 1.99
CA ASN A 172 39.25 -12.70 1.62
C ASN A 172 40.62 -12.61 0.92
N PRO A 173 41.73 -12.93 1.62
CA PRO A 173 43.09 -12.76 1.09
C PRO A 173 43.50 -13.78 0.01
N ASN A 174 42.60 -14.69 -0.41
CA ASN A 174 42.94 -15.80 -1.30
C ASN A 174 42.54 -15.61 -2.79
N ASN A 175 42.06 -14.43 -3.19
CA ASN A 175 41.67 -14.17 -4.58
C ASN A 175 42.84 -13.74 -5.49
N SER A 176 43.87 -14.58 -5.56
CA SER A 176 44.99 -14.44 -6.50
C SER A 176 44.85 -15.47 -7.63
N ARG A 177 44.16 -15.11 -8.73
CA ARG A 177 44.21 -15.87 -9.99
C ARG A 177 44.77 -15.02 -11.14
N PRO A 178 45.71 -15.56 -11.95
CA PRO A 178 46.37 -14.82 -13.02
C PRO A 178 45.44 -14.60 -14.24
N PRO A 179 45.76 -13.64 -15.12
CA PRO A 179 44.91 -13.28 -16.24
C PRO A 179 44.80 -14.39 -17.31
N VAL A 180 43.63 -14.46 -17.94
CA VAL A 180 43.27 -15.39 -19.01
C VAL A 180 44.19 -15.19 -20.22
N ARG A 181 44.84 -16.27 -20.68
CA ARG A 181 45.43 -16.33 -22.03
C ARG A 181 44.41 -16.84 -23.03
N THR A 182 44.23 -16.09 -24.11
CA THR A 182 43.57 -16.52 -25.35
C THR A 182 44.48 -17.45 -26.14
N SER A 183 43.94 -18.52 -26.72
CA SER A 183 44.60 -19.26 -27.81
C SER A 183 43.60 -19.86 -28.78
N GLU A 184 43.78 -19.56 -30.06
CA GLU A 184 43.10 -20.17 -31.21
C GLU A 184 43.52 -21.64 -31.39
N GLY A 185 42.74 -22.45 -32.11
CA GLY A 185 43.17 -23.80 -32.50
C GLY A 185 42.10 -24.65 -33.20
N LYS A 186 42.30 -24.96 -34.48
CA LYS A 186 41.46 -25.86 -35.29
C LYS A 186 41.76 -27.34 -34.96
N THR A 187 40.77 -28.24 -35.11
CA THR A 187 40.79 -29.37 -36.10
C THR A 187 39.55 -30.27 -36.02
N ASN A 188 39.13 -30.78 -37.18
CA ASN A 188 38.15 -31.86 -37.44
C ASN A 188 38.91 -33.05 -38.11
N PRO A 189 38.29 -34.22 -38.41
CA PRO A 189 37.07 -34.82 -37.86
C PRO A 189 37.47 -36.16 -37.15
N PRO A 190 37.32 -37.43 -37.64
CA PRO A 190 36.60 -38.03 -38.78
C PRO A 190 35.20 -38.56 -38.39
N ALA A 191 34.64 -39.57 -39.09
CA ALA A 191 33.34 -40.19 -38.83
C ALA A 191 33.34 -41.72 -39.08
N THR A 192 32.40 -42.45 -38.47
CA THR A 192 32.09 -43.86 -38.83
C THR A 192 30.59 -44.14 -38.72
N ARG A 193 30.04 -44.79 -39.76
CA ARG A 193 28.66 -45.31 -39.83
C ARG A 193 28.56 -46.70 -39.19
N THR A 194 27.43 -47.01 -38.56
CA THR A 194 26.79 -48.34 -38.63
C THR A 194 25.26 -48.22 -38.50
N ARG A 195 24.53 -49.27 -38.88
CA ARG A 195 23.12 -49.22 -39.32
C ARG A 195 22.31 -50.41 -38.80
N SER A 196 21.27 -50.15 -38.01
CA SER A 196 20.15 -51.05 -37.67
C SER A 196 19.11 -50.22 -36.87
N GLY A 197 17.80 -50.39 -36.98
CA GLY A 197 16.99 -51.41 -37.67
C GLY A 197 15.74 -51.68 -36.83
N ASN A 198 14.57 -51.80 -37.48
CA ASN A 198 13.22 -52.01 -36.90
C ASN A 198 12.65 -50.79 -36.12
N SER A 199 11.46 -50.22 -36.36
CA SER A 199 10.13 -50.70 -36.79
C SER A 199 9.25 -51.30 -35.69
N PHE A 200 8.25 -50.54 -35.20
CA PHE A 200 6.84 -50.96 -35.21
C PHE A 200 5.87 -49.77 -35.01
N TRP A 201 4.60 -49.97 -35.35
CA TRP A 201 3.53 -48.97 -35.38
C TRP A 201 2.41 -49.29 -34.36
N SER A 202 1.48 -48.34 -34.24
CA SER A 202 0.09 -48.49 -33.72
C SER A 202 -0.07 -48.47 -32.19
N THR A 203 -1.11 -47.86 -31.61
CA THR A 203 -2.31 -47.21 -32.20
C THR A 203 -2.72 -46.00 -31.37
#